data_AF-A0A846PFH0-F1
#
_entry.id   AF-A0A846PFH0-F1
#
_cell.length_a   1.000
_cell.length_b   1.000
_cell.length_c   1.000
_cell.angle_alpha   90.00
_cell.angle_beta   90.00
_cell.angle_gamma   90.00
#
_symmetry.space_group_name_H-M   'P 1'
#
loop_
_entity.id
_entity.type
_entity.pdbx_description
1 polymer ?
#
loop_
_entity_poly.entity_id
_entity_poly.type
_entity_poly.pdbx_seq_one_letter_code
_entity_poly.pdbx_strand_id
1 'polypeptide(L)' 'ASESYILRKITELKHIPMDVLLNELRKREHILKWMARRNIKSYDDVAGIVRRYYLNPNDVYNKARLEI' A
#
# COMPACT_ATOMS: atom_id res chain seq x y z
N ALA A 1 -13.80 16.56 -7.79
CA ALA A 1 -12.35 16.31 -7.78
C ALA A 1 -11.96 15.83 -9.18
N SER A 2 -10.97 16.47 -9.81
CA SER A 2 -10.51 16.03 -11.13
C SER A 2 -9.92 14.62 -11.04
N GLU A 3 -10.26 13.77 -12.00
CA GLU A 3 -9.73 12.41 -12.07
C GLU A 3 -8.20 12.45 -12.19
N SER A 4 -7.49 11.65 -11.39
CA SER A 4 -6.03 11.67 -11.40
C SER A 4 -5.51 11.08 -12.71
N TYR A 5 -4.89 11.92 -13.54
CA TYR A 5 -4.26 11.52 -14.80
C TYR A 5 -3.25 10.37 -14.61
N ILE A 6 -2.47 10.41 -13.52
CA ILE A 6 -1.47 9.38 -13.22
C ILE A 6 -2.12 8.05 -12.86
N LEU A 7 -3.20 8.06 -12.07
CA LEU A 7 -3.93 6.83 -11.74
C LEU A 7 -4.55 6.21 -12.99
N ARG A 8 -5.12 7.02 -13.89
CA ARG A 8 -5.65 6.55 -15.17
C ARG A 8 -4.57 5.90 -16.04
N LYS A 9 -3.39 6.53 -16.14
CA LYS A 9 -2.25 5.96 -16.86
C LYS A 9 -1.81 4.62 -16.26
N ILE A 10 -1.85 4.46 -14.93
CA ILE A 10 -1.52 3.18 -14.27
C ILE A 10 -2.57 2.11 -14.59
N THR A 11 -3.87 2.43 -14.54
CA THR A 11 -4.93 1.46 -14.88
C THR A 11 -4.81 0.97 -16.32
N GLU A 12 -4.50 1.88 -17.26
CA GLU A 12 -4.26 1.55 -18.67
C GLU A 12 -3.03 0.64 -18.83
N LEU A 13 -1.88 1.01 -18.24
CA LEU A 13 -0.64 0.22 -18.34
C LEU A 13 -0.79 -1.18 -17.71
N LYS A 14 -1.53 -1.29 -16.61
CA LYS A 14 -1.71 -2.54 -15.85
C LYS A 14 -2.92 -3.34 -16.29
N HIS A 15 -3.76 -2.81 -17.20
CA HIS A 15 -5.01 -3.42 -17.63
C HIS A 15 -5.91 -3.84 -16.44
N ILE A 16 -6.00 -2.96 -15.43
CA ILE A 16 -6.83 -3.18 -14.25
C ILE A 16 -7.90 -2.09 -14.11
N PRO A 17 -9.07 -2.42 -13.56
CA PRO A 17 -10.08 -1.44 -13.20
C PRO A 17 -9.58 -0.40 -12.17
N MET A 18 -10.16 0.81 -12.20
CA MET A 18 -9.81 1.90 -11.28
C MET A 18 -10.07 1.55 -9.81
N ASP A 19 -11.16 0.85 -9.51
CA ASP A 19 -11.49 0.39 -8.17
C ASP A 19 -10.44 -0.58 -7.60
N VAL A 20 -9.87 -1.45 -8.45
CA VAL A 20 -8.78 -2.37 -8.07
C VAL A 20 -7.52 -1.57 -7.70
N LEU A 21 -7.16 -0.56 -8.51
CA LEU A 21 -6.02 0.32 -8.22
C LEU A 21 -6.24 1.12 -6.94
N LEU A 22 -7.44 1.69 -6.74
CA LEU A 22 -7.78 2.44 -5.55
C LEU A 22 -7.78 1.55 -4.30
N ASN A 23 -8.20 0.30 -4.43
CA ASN A 23 -8.12 -0.66 -3.33
C ASN A 23 -6.67 -0.96 -2.93
N GLU A 24 -5.79 -1.15 -3.91
CA GLU A 24 -4.35 -1.33 -3.67
C GLU A 24 -3.72 -0.09 -3.02
N LEU A 25 -4.11 1.11 -3.46
CA LEU A 25 -3.66 2.37 -2.86
C LEU A 25 -4.07 2.47 -1.38
N ARG A 26 -5.33 2.14 -1.06
CA ARG A 26 -5.83 2.10 0.33
C ARG A 26 -5.06 1.11 1.20
N LYS A 27 -4.72 -0.08 0.67
CA LYS A 27 -3.91 -1.06 1.41
C LYS A 27 -2.52 -0.52 1.75
N ARG A 28 -1.84 0.10 0.79
CA ARG A 28 -0.52 0.71 0.98
C ARG A 28 -0.56 1.86 1.99
N GLU A 29 -1.56 2.74 1.87
CA GLU A 29 -1.78 3.82 2.83
C GLU A 29 -1.96 3.28 4.25
N HIS A 30 -2.75 2.22 4.41
CA HIS A 30 -3.01 1.60 5.70
C HIS A 30 -1.74 1.06 6.36
N ILE A 31 -0.88 0.39 5.59
CA ILE A 31 0.41 -0.14 6.07
C ILE A 31 1.32 1.00 6.52
N LEU A 32 1.43 2.08 5.74
CA LEU A 32 2.25 3.24 6.10
C LEU A 32 1.75 3.92 7.38
N LYS A 33 0.42 4.06 7.53
CA LYS A 33 -0.18 4.60 8.76
C LYS A 33 0.07 3.69 9.97
N TRP A 34 -0.05 2.37 9.80
CA TRP A 34 0.29 1.41 10.86
C TRP A 34 1.76 1.52 11.28
N MET A 35 2.69 1.61 10.32
CA MET A 35 4.12 1.83 10.60
C MET A 35 4.36 3.10 11.41
N ALA A 36 3.74 4.21 11.01
CA ALA A 36 3.84 5.49 11.73
C ALA A 36 3.30 5.38 13.17
N ARG A 37 2.12 4.77 13.37
CA ARG A 37 1.53 4.56 14.72
C ARG A 37 2.40 3.69 15.61
N ARG A 38 3.10 2.72 15.02
CA ARG A 38 4.03 1.83 15.72
C ARG A 38 5.44 2.41 15.90
N ASN A 39 5.65 3.67 15.50
CA ASN A 39 6.95 4.36 15.54
C ASN A 39 8.05 3.58 14.76
N ILE A 40 7.67 2.85 13.71
CA ILE A 40 8.59 2.15 12.82
C ILE A 40 9.11 3.17 11.80
N LYS A 41 10.34 3.63 12.01
CA LYS A 41 10.93 4.75 11.26
C LYS A 41 12.35 4.54 10.78
N SER A 42 13.07 3.55 11.31
CA SER A 42 14.42 3.25 10.81
C SER A 42 14.31 2.73 9.38
N TYR A 43 15.27 3.14 8.54
CA TYR A 43 15.33 2.75 7.14
C TYR A 43 15.20 1.24 6.95
N ASP A 44 15.95 0.44 7.72
CA ASP A 44 15.97 -1.02 7.56
C ASP A 44 14.61 -1.66 7.86
N ASP A 45 13.94 -1.26 8.95
CA ASP A 45 12.61 -1.75 9.29
C ASP A 45 11.58 -1.38 8.21
N VAL A 46 11.61 -0.12 7.75
CA VAL A 46 10.71 0.38 6.72
C VAL A 46 10.91 -0.39 5.42
N ALA A 47 12.16 -0.50 4.97
CA ALA A 47 12.54 -1.23 3.76
C ALA A 47 12.16 -2.71 3.86
N GLY A 48 12.35 -3.33 5.02
CA GLY A 48 11.97 -4.71 5.29
C GLY A 48 10.46 -4.94 5.16
N ILE A 49 9.64 -4.04 5.69
CA ILE A 49 8.17 -4.12 5.57
C ILE A 49 7.73 -3.92 4.12
N VAL A 50 8.26 -2.91 3.43
CA VAL A 50 7.92 -2.63 2.02
C VAL A 50 8.30 -3.81 1.14
N ARG A 51 9.50 -4.39 1.33
CA ARG A 51 9.94 -5.59 0.60
C ARG A 51 9.00 -6.77 0.85
N ARG A 52 8.60 -7.03 2.09
CA ARG A 52 7.64 -8.11 2.41
C ARG A 52 6.28 -7.86 1.76
N TYR A 53 5.81 -6.62 1.69
CA TYR A 53 4.55 -6.30 1.02
C TYR A 53 4.58 -6.61 -0.47
N TYR A 54 5.71 -6.35 -1.15
CA TYR A 54 5.89 -6.75 -2.55
C TYR A 54 5.89 -8.27 -2.76
N LEU A 55 6.38 -9.04 -1.78
CA LEU A 55 6.43 -10.51 -1.85
C LEU A 55 5.09 -11.16 -1.50
N ASN A 56 4.44 -10.69 -0.43
CA ASN A 56 3.15 -11.19 0.05
C ASN A 56 2.35 -10.03 0.67
N PRO A 57 1.53 -9.32 -0.13
CA PRO A 57 0.80 -8.16 0.35
C PRO A 57 -0.27 -8.51 1.39
N ASN A 58 -0.84 -9.71 1.32
CA ASN A 58 -1.89 -10.14 2.24
C ASN A 58 -1.36 -10.34 3.66
N ASP A 59 -0.16 -10.92 3.81
CA ASP A 59 0.48 -11.12 5.12
C ASP A 59 0.70 -9.78 5.85
N VAL A 60 1.36 -8.83 5.19
CA VAL A 60 1.67 -7.51 5.77
C VAL A 60 0.39 -6.70 6.00
N TYR A 61 -0.56 -6.72 5.06
CA TYR A 61 -1.82 -5.98 5.21
C TYR A 61 -2.68 -6.53 6.34
N ASN A 62 -2.81 -7.86 6.46
CA ASN A 62 -3.58 -8.47 7.55
C ASN A 62 -2.96 -8.17 8.91
N LYS A 63 -1.63 -8.25 9.01
CA LYS A 63 -0.91 -7.85 10.23
C LYS A 63 -1.18 -6.39 10.59
N ALA A 64 -1.01 -5.47 9.65
CA ALA A 64 -1.24 -4.04 9.87
C ALA A 64 -2.69 -3.73 10.28
N ARG A 65 -3.68 -4.45 9.72
CA ARG A 65 -5.11 -4.27 10.02
C ARG A 65 -5.52 -4.80 11.40
N LEU A 66 -4.89 -5.87 11.88
CA LEU A 66 -5.18 -6.47 13.18
C LEU A 66 -4.49 -5.73 14.34
N GLU A 67 -3.40 -5.03 14.06
CA GLU A 67 -2.59 -4.32 15.06
C GLU A 67 -2.90 -2.81 15.16
N ILE A 68 -3.94 -2.33 14.47
CA ILE A 68 -4.42 -0.93 14.55
C ILE A 68 -5.35 -0.72 15.73
#